data_AF-A0AAV7BHJ1-F1
#
_entry.id   AF-A0AAV7BHJ1-F1
#
_cell.length_a   1.000
_cell.length_b   1.000
_cell.length_c   1.000
_cell.angle_alpha   90.00
_cell.angle_beta   90.00
_cell.angle_gamma   90.00
#
_symmetry.space_group_name_H-M   'P 1'
#
loop_
_entity.id
_entity.type
_entity.pdbx_description
1 polymer ?
#
loop_
_entity_poly.entity_id
_entity_poly.type
_entity_poly.pdbx_seq_one_letter_code
_entity_poly.pdbx_strand_id
1 'polypeptide(L)'
;MKYCRTEWRGNTTVTKTMIKGYKEVYRDFESIRRIRGDNYCALRAMLFKCLSQATKLPQWIAEDDLIQLPEEMIKKYKWIEKWRFWNSNESKKTCLLIKESLELLRKKWSEISEIEDPDKKQDACDQIFQNEEEFWLYEAVKFLMLKSAIDLFNANEDGKEVPVFSWLLFARNTSNNPCEFLKNHLNHVGHSGGLEQVCL
;
A
#
# COMPACT_ATOMS: atom_id res chain seq x y z
N MET A 1 22.41 8.11 12.73
CA MET A 1 22.40 9.30 13.64
C MET A 1 22.48 10.69 13.00
N LYS A 2 23.12 10.88 11.82
CA LYS A 2 23.25 12.21 11.18
C LYS A 2 21.90 12.91 10.96
N TYR A 3 20.93 12.21 10.40
CA TYR A 3 19.57 12.73 10.17
C TYR A 3 18.92 13.26 11.47
N CYS A 4 18.94 12.47 12.54
CA CYS A 4 18.37 12.84 13.84
C CYS A 4 18.94 14.16 14.38
N ARG A 5 20.25 14.38 14.28
CA ARG A 5 20.90 15.64 14.73
C ARG A 5 20.49 16.85 13.89
N THR A 6 20.24 16.65 12.60
CA THR A 6 19.82 17.72 11.69
C THR A 6 18.37 18.11 11.92
N GLU A 7 17.48 17.13 12.06
CA GLU A 7 16.03 17.30 12.16
C GLU A 7 15.58 17.74 13.56
N TRP A 8 16.10 17.08 14.60
CA TRP A 8 15.64 17.27 15.99
C TRP A 8 16.62 18.13 16.76
N ARG A 9 16.41 19.45 16.69
CA ARG A 9 17.24 20.46 17.38
C ARG A 9 16.54 21.03 18.62
N GLY A 10 17.33 21.60 19.54
CA GLY A 10 16.82 22.24 20.76
C GLY A 10 16.60 21.27 21.93
N ASN A 11 15.90 21.75 22.97
CA ASN A 11 15.80 21.06 24.27
C ASN A 11 14.35 20.72 24.69
N THR A 12 13.42 20.73 23.75
CA THR A 12 12.00 20.42 24.04
C THR A 12 11.84 18.94 24.43
N THR A 13 10.76 18.63 25.15
CA THR A 13 10.41 17.25 25.50
C THR A 13 10.26 16.37 24.25
N VAL A 14 9.63 16.90 23.19
CA VAL A 14 9.47 16.20 21.91
C VAL A 14 10.82 15.87 21.28
N THR A 15 11.75 16.84 21.20
CA THR A 15 13.10 16.62 20.67
C THR A 15 13.84 15.54 21.47
N LYS A 16 13.78 15.59 22.80
CA LYS A 16 14.41 14.57 23.66
C LYS A 16 13.83 13.17 23.41
N THR A 17 12.51 13.06 23.29
CA THR A 17 11.82 11.80 23.02
C THR A 17 12.19 11.25 21.65
N MET A 18 12.20 12.07 20.60
CA MET A 18 12.58 11.65 19.26
C MET A 18 14.04 11.20 19.19
N ILE A 19 14.97 11.93 19.82
CA ILE A 19 16.38 11.52 19.90
C ILE A 19 16.52 10.15 20.58
N LYS A 20 15.77 9.88 21.65
CA LYS A 20 15.74 8.55 22.29
C LYS A 20 15.22 7.49 21.33
N GLY A 21 14.11 7.76 20.62
CA GLY A 21 13.57 6.84 19.61
C GLY A 21 14.58 6.50 18.51
N TYR A 22 15.23 7.50 17.92
CA TYR A 22 16.27 7.28 16.90
C TYR A 22 17.48 6.53 17.43
N LYS A 23 17.83 6.66 18.72
CA LYS A 23 18.90 5.87 19.33
C LYS A 23 18.53 4.39 19.44
N GLU A 24 17.28 4.07 19.74
CA GLU A 24 16.81 2.68 19.75
C GLU A 24 16.82 2.09 18.33
N VAL A 25 16.28 2.81 17.34
CA VAL A 25 16.29 2.37 15.92
C VAL A 25 17.72 2.17 15.40
N TYR A 26 18.66 3.03 15.80
CA TYR A 26 20.05 2.94 15.35
C TYR A 26 20.79 1.70 15.87
N ARG A 27 20.24 0.97 16.85
CA ARG A 27 20.82 -0.30 17.31
C ARG A 27 20.76 -1.37 16.23
N ASP A 28 19.66 -1.38 15.46
CA ASP A 28 19.40 -2.40 14.44
C ASP A 28 19.53 -1.88 13.01
N PHE A 29 19.46 -0.55 12.81
CA PHE A 29 19.49 0.08 11.49
C PHE A 29 20.50 1.24 11.41
N GLU A 30 21.50 1.11 10.53
CA GLU A 30 22.56 2.10 10.41
C GLU A 30 22.13 3.39 9.69
N SER A 31 21.15 3.27 8.80
CA SER A 31 20.71 4.33 7.90
C SER A 31 19.19 4.50 7.90
N ILE A 32 18.73 5.65 7.41
CA ILE A 32 17.32 5.95 7.21
C ILE A 32 17.13 6.57 5.84
N ARG A 33 16.04 6.19 5.18
CA ARG A 33 15.56 6.84 3.98
C ARG A 33 14.31 7.64 4.28
N ARG A 34 14.31 8.93 3.92
CA ARG A 34 13.11 9.76 4.00
C ARG A 34 12.17 9.41 2.85
N ILE A 35 10.93 9.13 3.18
CA ILE A 35 9.85 8.89 2.22
C ILE A 35 9.12 10.21 1.96
N ARG A 36 8.65 10.42 0.73
CA ARG A 36 7.83 11.59 0.37
C ARG A 36 6.58 11.63 1.25
N GLY A 37 6.41 12.73 1.99
CA GLY A 37 5.32 12.96 2.95
C GLY A 37 4.02 13.41 2.28
N ASP A 38 3.53 12.64 1.32
CA ASP A 38 2.22 12.86 0.70
C ASP A 38 1.18 11.85 1.23
N ASN A 39 -0.01 11.88 0.65
CA ASN A 39 -1.12 10.98 0.97
C ASN A 39 -0.90 9.51 0.55
N TYR A 40 0.25 9.19 -0.05
CA TYR A 40 0.70 7.83 -0.35
C TYR A 40 1.86 7.38 0.55
N CYS A 41 2.30 8.17 1.53
CA CYS A 41 3.54 7.90 2.28
C CYS A 41 3.64 6.50 2.89
N ALA A 42 2.53 5.98 3.46
CA ALA A 42 2.47 4.63 4.02
C ALA A 42 2.62 3.54 2.95
N LEU A 43 1.86 3.65 1.84
CA LEU A 43 1.93 2.72 0.72
C LEU A 43 3.31 2.75 0.05
N ARG A 44 3.88 3.94 -0.13
CA ARG A 44 5.23 4.12 -0.67
C ARG A 44 6.28 3.48 0.23
N ALA A 45 6.25 3.73 1.53
CA ALA A 45 7.20 3.15 2.47
C ALA A 45 7.13 1.62 2.48
N MET A 46 5.91 1.07 2.55
CA MET A 46 5.68 -0.38 2.56
C MET A 46 6.13 -1.01 1.24
N LEU A 47 5.65 -0.51 0.10
CA LEU A 47 5.95 -1.12 -1.18
C LEU A 47 7.43 -0.98 -1.55
N PHE A 48 8.05 0.15 -1.24
CA PHE A 48 9.50 0.35 -1.41
C PHE A 48 10.28 -0.72 -0.65
N LYS A 49 9.91 -0.94 0.63
CA LYS A 49 10.57 -1.93 1.48
C LYS A 49 10.37 -3.34 0.96
N CYS A 50 9.15 -3.70 0.56
CA CYS A 50 8.84 -5.02 0.02
C CYS A 50 9.61 -5.31 -1.28
N LEU A 51 9.64 -4.37 -2.23
CA LEU A 51 10.34 -4.54 -3.50
C LEU A 51 11.87 -4.59 -3.30
N SER A 52 12.45 -3.65 -2.55
CA SER A 52 13.90 -3.62 -2.31
C SER A 52 14.45 -4.86 -1.60
N GLN A 53 13.58 -5.63 -0.93
CA GLN A 53 13.92 -6.89 -0.27
C GLN A 53 13.40 -8.14 -0.98
N ALA A 54 12.75 -7.99 -2.13
CA ALA A 54 12.18 -9.11 -2.86
C ALA A 54 13.30 -10.02 -3.39
N THR A 55 13.21 -11.30 -3.06
CA THR A 55 14.13 -12.36 -3.56
C THR A 55 13.43 -13.33 -4.50
N LYS A 56 12.10 -13.28 -4.55
CA LYS A 56 11.25 -14.09 -5.41
C LYS A 56 9.91 -13.42 -5.61
N LEU A 57 9.24 -13.78 -6.71
CA LEU A 57 7.84 -13.44 -6.91
C LEU A 57 6.96 -14.23 -5.92
N PRO A 58 6.15 -13.58 -5.07
CA PRO A 58 5.21 -14.27 -4.20
C PRO A 58 4.20 -15.06 -5.03
N GLN A 59 3.86 -16.27 -4.57
CA GLN A 59 2.95 -17.17 -5.30
C GLN A 59 1.61 -16.50 -5.62
N TRP A 60 1.00 -15.80 -4.66
CA TRP A 60 -0.27 -15.09 -4.85
C TRP A 60 -0.20 -13.94 -5.87
N ILE A 61 0.99 -13.42 -6.18
CA ILE A 61 1.20 -12.45 -7.26
C ILE A 61 1.37 -13.18 -8.61
N ALA A 62 1.97 -14.36 -8.59
CA ALA A 62 2.24 -15.16 -9.80
C ALA A 62 0.98 -15.80 -10.38
N GLU A 63 -0.04 -16.06 -9.56
CA GLU A 63 -1.30 -16.69 -9.96
C GLU A 63 -2.04 -15.90 -11.05
N ASP A 64 -2.46 -16.58 -12.13
CA ASP A 64 -3.21 -15.95 -13.22
C ASP A 64 -4.60 -15.46 -12.78
N ASP A 65 -5.17 -16.09 -11.76
CA ASP A 65 -6.44 -15.70 -11.14
C ASP A 65 -6.40 -14.26 -10.61
N LEU A 66 -5.22 -13.78 -10.20
CA LEU A 66 -5.05 -12.39 -9.74
C LEU A 66 -5.45 -11.38 -10.82
N ILE A 67 -5.19 -11.69 -12.09
CA ILE A 67 -5.43 -10.79 -13.21
C ILE A 67 -6.89 -10.83 -13.67
N GLN A 68 -7.59 -11.92 -13.38
CA GLN A 68 -9.02 -12.09 -13.66
C GLN A 68 -9.89 -11.48 -12.55
N LEU A 69 -9.34 -11.40 -11.33
CA LEU A 69 -10.00 -10.89 -10.13
C LEU A 69 -10.74 -9.55 -10.31
N PRO A 70 -10.20 -8.52 -11.01
CA PRO A 70 -10.93 -7.26 -11.19
C PRO A 70 -12.29 -7.43 -11.89
N GLU A 71 -12.34 -8.29 -12.91
CA GLU A 71 -13.57 -8.54 -13.66
C GLU A 71 -14.60 -9.29 -12.82
N GLU A 72 -14.17 -10.33 -12.10
CA GLU A 72 -15.02 -11.11 -11.20
C GLU A 72 -15.58 -10.25 -10.07
N MET A 73 -14.72 -9.45 -9.43
CA MET A 73 -15.11 -8.59 -8.33
C MET A 73 -16.07 -7.49 -8.77
N ILE A 74 -15.84 -6.84 -9.92
CA ILE A 74 -16.76 -5.80 -10.43
C ILE A 74 -18.08 -6.41 -10.91
N LYS A 75 -18.07 -7.65 -11.41
CA LYS A 75 -19.31 -8.38 -11.74
C LYS A 75 -20.14 -8.64 -10.49
N LYS A 76 -19.53 -9.06 -9.39
CA LYS A 76 -20.20 -9.36 -8.11
C LYS A 76 -20.56 -8.10 -7.31
N TYR A 77 -19.69 -7.10 -7.31
CA TYR A 77 -19.76 -5.89 -6.50
C TYR A 77 -19.69 -4.65 -7.39
N LYS A 78 -20.81 -4.32 -8.04
CA LYS A 78 -20.90 -3.21 -9.00
C LYS A 78 -20.46 -1.85 -8.44
N TRP A 79 -20.56 -1.65 -7.13
CA TRP A 79 -20.11 -0.42 -6.47
C TRP A 79 -18.61 -0.17 -6.58
N ILE A 80 -17.79 -1.18 -6.92
CA ILE A 80 -16.35 -1.00 -7.20
C ILE A 80 -16.13 -0.09 -8.41
N GLU A 81 -17.09 0.03 -9.34
CA GLU A 81 -17.00 0.98 -10.45
C GLU A 81 -16.90 2.45 -10.00
N LYS A 82 -17.25 2.76 -8.74
CA LYS A 82 -17.06 4.07 -8.10
C LYS A 82 -15.62 4.32 -7.62
N TRP A 83 -14.66 3.50 -8.06
CA TRP A 83 -13.24 3.67 -7.77
C TRP A 83 -12.76 5.06 -8.21
N ARG A 84 -12.00 5.71 -7.34
CA ARG A 84 -11.34 6.97 -7.64
C ARG A 84 -9.85 6.73 -7.80
N PHE A 85 -9.40 6.83 -9.06
CA PHE A 85 -7.99 6.75 -9.41
C PHE A 85 -7.28 8.07 -9.14
N TRP A 86 -5.97 7.99 -8.89
CA TRP A 86 -5.09 9.15 -8.80
C TRP A 86 -5.17 10.05 -10.03
N ASN A 87 -5.27 9.46 -11.23
CA ASN A 87 -5.44 10.14 -12.51
C ASN A 87 -6.88 10.01 -13.00
N SER A 88 -7.71 11.02 -12.72
CA SER A 88 -9.13 11.03 -13.06
C SER A 88 -9.43 11.25 -14.55
N ASN A 89 -8.41 11.46 -15.39
CA ASN A 89 -8.59 11.74 -16.81
C ASN A 89 -8.61 10.47 -17.70
N GLU A 90 -8.47 9.29 -17.09
CA GLU A 90 -8.52 8.03 -17.82
C GLU A 90 -9.96 7.69 -18.24
N SER A 91 -10.19 7.58 -19.54
CA SER A 91 -11.48 7.17 -20.12
C SER A 91 -11.67 5.65 -20.14
N LYS A 92 -10.65 4.89 -19.72
CA LYS A 92 -10.67 3.44 -19.63
C LYS A 92 -11.63 2.96 -18.54
N LYS A 93 -12.15 1.75 -18.71
CA LYS A 93 -13.00 1.10 -17.70
C LYS A 93 -12.20 0.81 -16.42
N THR A 94 -12.82 0.98 -15.26
CA THR A 94 -12.24 0.68 -13.94
C THR A 94 -11.63 -0.73 -13.88
N CYS A 95 -12.30 -1.75 -14.43
CA CYS A 95 -11.76 -3.11 -14.46
C CYS A 95 -10.44 -3.22 -15.21
N LEU A 96 -10.31 -2.52 -16.34
CA LEU A 96 -9.12 -2.55 -17.18
C LEU A 96 -7.96 -1.83 -16.48
N LEU A 97 -8.21 -0.67 -15.87
CA LEU A 97 -7.20 0.09 -15.14
C LEU A 97 -6.64 -0.68 -13.94
N ILE A 98 -7.51 -1.33 -13.16
CA ILE A 98 -7.08 -2.18 -12.04
C ILE A 98 -6.27 -3.37 -12.55
N LYS A 99 -6.72 -4.01 -13.64
CA LYS A 99 -5.99 -5.12 -14.25
C LYS A 99 -4.59 -4.70 -14.70
N GLU A 100 -4.48 -3.61 -15.46
CA GLU A 100 -3.18 -3.05 -15.90
C GLU A 100 -2.28 -2.71 -14.70
N SER A 101 -2.85 -2.23 -13.60
CA SER A 101 -2.12 -1.96 -12.35
C SER A 101 -1.57 -3.24 -11.70
N LEU A 102 -2.36 -4.32 -11.65
CA LEU A 102 -1.93 -5.62 -11.11
C LEU A 102 -0.87 -6.28 -12.00
N GLU A 103 -1.02 -6.16 -13.32
CA GLU A 103 -0.02 -6.63 -14.28
C GLU A 103 1.31 -5.90 -14.11
N LEU A 104 1.27 -4.58 -13.91
CA LEU A 104 2.46 -3.78 -13.60
C LEU A 104 3.10 -4.20 -12.28
N LEU A 105 2.31 -4.40 -11.22
CA LEU A 105 2.81 -4.87 -9.93
C LEU A 105 3.56 -6.21 -10.06
N ARG A 106 2.93 -7.18 -10.74
CA ARG A 106 3.54 -8.50 -10.99
C ARG A 106 4.82 -8.38 -11.80
N LYS A 107 4.82 -7.59 -12.88
CA LYS A 107 5.98 -7.36 -13.73
C LYS A 107 7.15 -6.77 -12.93
N LYS A 108 6.93 -5.65 -12.23
CA LYS A 108 7.98 -4.97 -11.45
C LYS A 108 8.51 -5.85 -10.32
N TRP A 109 7.64 -6.61 -9.66
CA TRP A 109 8.08 -7.52 -8.61
C TRP A 109 8.96 -8.65 -9.16
N SER A 110 8.62 -9.21 -10.33
CA SER A 110 9.45 -10.22 -11.00
C SER A 110 10.81 -9.65 -11.39
N GLU A 111 10.82 -8.52 -12.10
CA GLU A 111 12.04 -7.84 -12.55
C GLU A 111 12.98 -7.53 -11.37
N ILE A 112 12.45 -7.00 -10.27
CA ILE A 112 13.23 -6.70 -9.07
C ILE A 112 13.74 -7.97 -8.37
N SER A 113 12.97 -9.06 -8.37
CA SER A 113 13.36 -10.31 -7.72
C SER A 113 14.54 -11.00 -8.41
N GLU A 114 14.68 -10.80 -9.73
CA GLU A 114 15.77 -11.37 -10.55
C GLU A 114 17.11 -10.65 -10.35
N ILE A 115 17.12 -9.46 -9.75
CA ILE A 115 18.35 -8.72 -9.49
C ILE A 115 19.03 -9.31 -8.24
N GLU A 116 20.23 -9.88 -8.41
CA GLU A 116 21.00 -10.43 -7.29
C GLU A 116 21.80 -9.36 -6.55
N ASP A 117 22.33 -8.38 -7.28
CA ASP A 117 23.15 -7.29 -6.76
C ASP A 117 22.30 -6.30 -5.92
N PRO A 118 22.58 -6.13 -4.62
CA PRO A 118 21.78 -5.27 -3.75
C PRO A 118 21.77 -3.80 -4.16
N ASP A 119 22.89 -3.26 -4.66
CA ASP A 119 22.99 -1.86 -5.05
C ASP A 119 22.21 -1.61 -6.33
N LYS A 120 22.32 -2.51 -7.33
CA LYS A 120 21.50 -2.44 -8.55
C LYS A 120 20.02 -2.63 -8.25
N LYS A 121 19.67 -3.48 -7.30
CA LYS A 121 18.27 -3.68 -6.86
C LYS A 121 17.72 -2.42 -6.24
N GLN A 122 18.52 -1.78 -5.39
CA GLN A 122 18.20 -0.51 -4.77
C GLN A 122 18.00 0.58 -5.84
N ASP A 123 18.90 0.70 -6.82
CA ASP A 123 18.78 1.66 -7.92
C ASP A 123 17.54 1.40 -8.79
N ALA A 124 17.23 0.13 -9.10
CA ALA A 124 16.04 -0.24 -9.85
C ALA A 124 14.76 0.11 -9.08
N CYS A 125 14.72 -0.13 -7.76
CA CYS A 125 13.63 0.34 -6.91
C CYS A 125 13.54 1.87 -6.95
N ASP A 126 14.66 2.58 -6.82
CA ASP A 126 14.68 4.04 -6.83
C ASP A 126 14.05 4.62 -8.10
N GLN A 127 14.32 4.03 -9.26
CA GLN A 127 13.73 4.43 -10.54
C GLN A 127 12.21 4.26 -10.56
N ILE A 128 11.69 3.15 -10.04
CA ILE A 128 10.23 2.92 -9.96
C ILE A 128 9.54 4.04 -9.18
N PHE A 129 10.11 4.43 -8.04
CA PHE A 129 9.52 5.44 -7.14
C PHE A 129 9.88 6.90 -7.50
N GLN A 130 10.51 7.12 -8.64
CA GLN A 130 10.73 8.44 -9.22
C GLN A 130 9.81 8.73 -10.42
N ASN A 131 9.14 7.71 -10.96
CA ASN A 131 8.28 7.80 -12.13
C ASN A 131 6.79 7.70 -11.77
N GLU A 132 5.91 8.04 -12.71
CA GLU A 132 4.45 7.92 -12.53
C GLU A 132 3.97 6.46 -12.35
N GLU A 133 4.81 5.48 -12.70
CA GLU A 133 4.56 4.06 -12.44
C GLU A 133 4.23 3.79 -10.96
N GLU A 134 4.81 4.56 -10.02
CA GLU A 134 4.55 4.40 -8.59
C GLU A 134 3.06 4.46 -8.25
N PHE A 135 2.30 5.32 -8.94
CA PHE A 135 0.90 5.54 -8.62
C PHE A 135 0.02 4.38 -9.05
N TRP A 136 0.33 3.76 -10.19
CA TRP A 136 -0.36 2.55 -10.64
C TRP A 136 -0.08 1.37 -9.70
N LEU A 137 1.13 1.27 -9.17
CA LEU A 137 1.43 0.27 -8.13
C LEU A 137 0.61 0.49 -6.86
N TYR A 138 0.35 1.75 -6.48
CA TYR A 138 -0.52 2.03 -5.33
C TYR A 138 -1.98 1.65 -5.59
N GLU A 139 -2.50 1.83 -6.81
CA GLU A 139 -3.85 1.39 -7.17
C GLU A 139 -3.98 -0.15 -7.11
N ALA A 140 -2.94 -0.88 -7.55
CA ALA A 140 -2.87 -2.34 -7.40
C ALA A 140 -2.94 -2.76 -5.93
N VAL A 141 -2.14 -2.13 -5.07
CA VAL A 141 -2.14 -2.43 -3.62
C VAL A 141 -3.46 -2.06 -2.97
N LYS A 142 -4.02 -0.89 -3.27
CA LYS A 142 -5.35 -0.50 -2.78
C LYS A 142 -6.41 -1.54 -3.16
N PHE A 143 -6.39 -2.04 -4.39
CA PHE A 143 -7.36 -3.05 -4.83
C PHE A 143 -7.23 -4.36 -4.04
N LEU A 144 -6.00 -4.81 -3.80
CA LEU A 144 -5.72 -5.97 -2.95
C LEU A 144 -6.18 -5.78 -1.51
N MET A 145 -6.04 -4.56 -0.96
CA MET A 145 -6.59 -4.21 0.35
C MET A 145 -8.12 -4.29 0.35
N LEU A 146 -8.80 -3.77 -0.68
CA LEU A 146 -10.25 -3.88 -0.81
C LEU A 146 -10.71 -5.32 -0.89
N LYS A 147 -10.05 -6.15 -1.71
CA LYS A 147 -10.36 -7.57 -1.81
C LYS A 147 -10.23 -8.27 -0.46
N SER A 148 -9.13 -8.02 0.25
CA SER A 148 -8.90 -8.60 1.58
C SER A 148 -9.97 -8.13 2.58
N ALA A 149 -10.38 -6.86 2.52
CA ALA A 149 -11.46 -6.33 3.34
C ALA A 149 -12.82 -7.00 3.03
N ILE A 150 -13.12 -7.25 1.76
CA ILE A 150 -14.33 -7.98 1.33
C ILE A 150 -14.30 -9.42 1.83
N ASP A 151 -13.19 -10.12 1.69
CA ASP A 151 -13.05 -11.51 2.13
C ASP A 151 -13.24 -11.63 3.64
N LEU A 152 -12.61 -10.74 4.42
CA LEU A 152 -12.75 -10.69 5.87
C LEU A 152 -14.18 -10.34 6.29
N PHE A 153 -14.82 -9.38 5.61
CA PHE A 153 -16.21 -9.04 5.88
C PHE A 153 -17.13 -10.24 5.64
N ASN A 154 -17.02 -10.90 4.49
CA ASN A 154 -17.85 -12.07 4.17
C ASN A 154 -17.57 -13.25 5.10
N ALA A 155 -16.31 -13.48 5.48
CA ALA A 155 -15.97 -14.53 6.44
C ALA A 155 -16.62 -14.27 7.80
N ASN A 156 -16.64 -13.01 8.25
CA ASN A 156 -17.32 -12.62 9.48
C ASN A 156 -18.84 -12.81 9.38
N GLU A 157 -19.46 -12.42 8.27
CA GLU A 157 -20.90 -12.63 8.03
C GLU A 157 -21.27 -14.13 7.97
N ASP A 158 -20.36 -14.96 7.47
CA ASP A 158 -20.49 -16.43 7.48
C ASP A 158 -20.25 -17.05 8.88
N GLY A 159 -19.95 -16.24 9.91
CA GLY A 159 -19.66 -16.70 11.27
C GLY A 159 -18.28 -17.35 11.44
N LYS A 160 -17.35 -17.14 10.49
CA LYS A 160 -15.97 -17.63 10.58
C LYS A 160 -15.14 -16.72 11.49
N GLU A 161 -14.09 -17.29 12.08
CA GLU A 161 -13.12 -16.53 12.85
C GLU A 161 -12.34 -15.58 11.93
N VAL A 162 -12.24 -14.31 12.32
CA VAL A 162 -11.48 -13.27 11.62
C VAL A 162 -10.59 -12.50 12.60
N PRO A 163 -9.49 -11.90 12.15
CA PRO A 163 -8.65 -11.07 13.00
C PRO A 163 -9.41 -9.88 13.60
N VAL A 164 -9.08 -9.53 14.85
CA VAL A 164 -9.73 -8.43 15.59
C VAL A 164 -9.69 -7.10 14.85
N PHE A 165 -8.61 -6.81 14.12
CA PHE A 165 -8.51 -5.55 13.35
C PHE A 165 -9.62 -5.45 12.29
N SER A 166 -10.11 -6.56 11.74
CA SER A 166 -11.20 -6.56 10.77
C SER A 166 -12.49 -6.08 11.41
N TRP A 167 -12.80 -6.53 12.63
CA TRP A 167 -13.95 -6.01 13.39
C TRP A 167 -13.82 -4.52 13.65
N LEU A 168 -12.63 -4.05 14.05
CA LEU A 168 -12.38 -2.63 14.29
C LEU A 168 -12.51 -1.80 13.00
N LEU A 169 -12.07 -2.35 11.86
CA LEU A 169 -12.22 -1.73 10.55
C LEU A 169 -13.69 -1.45 10.22
N PHE A 170 -14.55 -2.45 10.45
CA PHE A 170 -15.99 -2.39 10.15
C PHE A 170 -16.88 -1.88 11.29
N ALA A 171 -16.35 -1.68 12.50
CA ALA A 171 -17.08 -1.04 13.60
C ALA A 171 -17.20 0.49 13.43
N ARG A 172 -16.46 1.08 12.49
CA ARG A 172 -16.49 2.53 12.24
C ARG A 172 -17.75 2.93 11.47
N ASN A 173 -18.35 4.05 11.87
CA ASN A 173 -19.55 4.61 11.22
C ASN A 173 -19.35 4.95 9.73
N THR A 174 -18.10 5.17 9.29
CA THR A 174 -17.73 5.51 7.91
C THR A 174 -17.20 4.33 7.10
N SER A 175 -17.11 3.13 7.69
CA SER A 175 -16.50 1.94 7.07
C SER A 175 -17.22 0.66 7.47
N ASN A 176 -18.52 0.72 7.76
CA ASN A 176 -19.35 -0.37 8.27
C ASN A 176 -19.61 -1.52 7.28
N ASN A 177 -19.20 -1.37 6.03
CA ASN A 177 -19.13 -2.45 5.04
C ASN A 177 -18.05 -2.11 3.99
N PRO A 178 -17.66 -3.06 3.11
CA PRO A 178 -16.62 -2.81 2.13
C PRO A 178 -16.91 -1.69 1.13
N CYS A 179 -18.19 -1.41 0.82
CA CYS A 179 -18.57 -0.31 -0.07
C CYS A 179 -18.29 1.05 0.60
N GLU A 180 -18.66 1.21 1.86
CA GLU A 180 -18.35 2.43 2.64
C GLU A 180 -16.85 2.57 2.88
N PHE A 181 -16.13 1.46 3.12
CA PHE A 181 -14.67 1.45 3.20
C PHE A 181 -14.01 1.99 1.92
N LEU A 182 -14.42 1.50 0.74
CA LEU A 182 -13.94 2.02 -0.54
C LEU A 182 -14.21 3.51 -0.66
N LYS A 183 -15.48 3.90 -0.46
CA LYS A 183 -15.96 5.25 -0.72
C LYS A 183 -15.33 6.30 0.21
N ASN A 184 -15.27 6.03 1.51
CA ASN A 184 -14.93 7.03 2.52
C ASN A 184 -13.48 6.95 3.01
N HIS A 185 -12.76 5.86 2.71
CA HIS A 185 -11.36 5.71 3.12
C HIS A 185 -10.45 5.44 1.92
N LEU A 186 -10.64 4.34 1.20
CA LEU A 186 -9.69 3.92 0.16
C LEU A 186 -9.60 4.90 -1.02
N ASN A 187 -10.74 5.47 -1.45
CA ASN A 187 -10.81 6.51 -2.48
C ASN A 187 -10.20 7.86 -2.04
N HIS A 188 -9.90 8.04 -0.76
CA HIS A 188 -9.25 9.25 -0.24
C HIS A 188 -7.73 9.08 -0.13
N VAL A 189 -7.23 7.84 -0.09
CA VAL A 189 -5.80 7.52 -0.10
C VAL A 189 -5.16 8.09 -1.36
N GLY A 190 -4.17 8.96 -1.15
CA GLY A 190 -3.49 9.66 -2.24
C GLY A 190 -4.11 10.99 -2.67
N HIS A 191 -5.34 11.30 -2.23
CA HIS A 191 -6.04 12.53 -2.57
C HIS A 191 -6.11 13.51 -1.40
N SER A 192 -6.89 13.15 -0.37
CA SER A 192 -7.17 14.03 0.77
C SER A 192 -6.73 13.44 2.12
N GLY A 193 -6.26 12.19 2.15
CA GLY A 193 -5.73 11.55 3.36
C GLY A 193 -4.80 10.38 3.05
N GLY A 194 -4.00 9.98 4.03
CA GLY A 194 -3.18 8.76 3.98
C GLY A 194 -3.92 7.54 4.54
N LEU A 195 -3.20 6.42 4.68
CA LEU A 195 -3.74 5.25 5.39
C LEU A 195 -3.86 5.54 6.89
N GLU A 196 -5.03 5.25 7.44
CA GLU A 196 -5.28 5.26 8.90
C GLU A 196 -4.69 4.00 9.56
N GLN A 197 -4.43 4.06 10.87
CA GLN A 197 -3.79 2.96 11.61
C GLN A 197 -4.53 1.61 11.53
N VAL A 198 -5.87 1.63 11.40
CA VAL A 198 -6.69 0.40 11.30
C VAL A 198 -6.72 -0.17 9.88
N CYS A 199 -6.22 0.58 8.90
CA CYS A 199 -6.08 0.13 7.51
C CYS A 199 -4.75 -0.58 7.24
N LEU A 200 -3.92 -0.81 8.28
CA LEU A 200 -2.61 -1.47 8.23
C LEU A 200 -2.67 -2.84 8.91
#